data_AF-A0A9D1QX32-F1
#
_entry.id   AF-A0A9D1QX32-F1
#
_cell.length_a   1.000
_cell.length_b   1.000
_cell.length_c   1.000
_cell.angle_alpha   90.00
_cell.angle_beta   90.00
_cell.angle_gamma   90.00
#
_symmetry.space_group_name_H-M   'P 1'
#
loop_
_entity.id
_entity.type
_entity.pdbx_description
1 polymer ?
#
loop_
_entity_poly.entity_id
_entity_poly.type
_entity_poly.pdbx_seq_one_letter_code
_entity_poly.pdbx_strand_id
1 'polypeptide(L)' 'MAIADSNTRVLITISKDAKKQLDKIAAAEKRTLSNLCAKILVDYLDQQKDGE' A
#
# COMPACT_ATOMS: atom_id res chain seq x y z
N MET A 1 -0.15 -7.61 21.30
CA MET A 1 0.71 -8.38 20.37
C MET A 1 1.18 -7.42 19.31
N ALA A 2 2.49 -7.22 19.20
CA ALA A 2 3.05 -6.15 18.40
C ALA A 2 2.75 -6.43 16.92
N ILE A 3 2.24 -5.42 16.21
CA ILE A 3 1.97 -5.43 14.77
C ILE A 3 3.22 -5.83 13.94
N ALA A 4 4.39 -5.96 14.58
CA ALA A 4 5.65 -6.37 13.98
C ALA A 4 5.79 -7.88 13.70
N ASP A 5 5.09 -8.77 14.42
CA ASP A 5 5.40 -10.21 14.33
C ASP A 5 4.95 -10.87 13.00
N SER A 6 4.03 -10.23 12.28
CA SER A 6 3.48 -10.76 11.01
C SER A 6 3.76 -9.86 9.79
N ASN A 7 4.48 -8.74 9.97
CA ASN A 7 4.68 -7.75 8.91
C ASN A 7 6.16 -7.62 8.55
N THR A 8 6.47 -7.72 7.25
CA THR A 8 7.81 -7.45 6.72
C THR A 8 7.82 -6.15 5.91
N ARG A 9 8.97 -5.48 5.88
CA ARG A 9 9.15 -4.24 5.11
C ARG A 9 9.77 -4.55 3.75
N VAL A 10 9.21 -3.98 2.69
CA VAL A 10 9.72 -4.10 1.33
C VAL A 10 10.13 -2.72 0.83
N LEU A 11 11.32 -2.62 0.21
CA LEU A 11 11.74 -1.44 -0.51
C LEU A 11 11.14 -1.48 -1.92
N ILE A 12 10.38 -0.45 -2.28
CA ILE A 12 9.69 -0.39 -3.57
C ILE A 12 10.29 0.74 -4.42
N THR A 13 10.60 0.44 -5.68
CA THR A 13 11.00 1.44 -6.67
C THR A 13 9.84 1.72 -7.62
N ILE A 14 9.42 2.98 -7.71
CA ILE A 14 8.37 3.46 -8.64
C ILE A 14 8.85 4.72 -9.34
N SER A 15 8.18 5.07 -10.44
CA SER A 15 8.46 6.33 -11.14
C SER A 15 8.15 7.54 -10.24
N LYS A 16 8.86 8.65 -10.48
CA LYS A 16 8.64 9.91 -9.74
C LYS A 16 7.20 10.42 -9.90
N ASP A 17 6.60 10.21 -11.07
CA ASP A 17 5.22 10.64 -11.34
C ASP A 17 4.19 9.76 -10.62
N ALA A 18 4.40 8.44 -10.60
CA ALA A 18 3.55 7.55 -9.82
C ALA A 18 3.59 7.92 -8.32
N LYS A 19 4.78 8.20 -7.78
CA LYS A 19 4.93 8.66 -6.39
C LYS A 19 4.10 9.94 -6.14
N LYS A 20 4.19 10.94 -7.01
CA LYS A 20 3.43 12.19 -6.87
C LYS A 20 1.92 11.97 -6.90
N GLN A 21 1.44 11.06 -7.75
CA GLN A 21 0.02 10.74 -7.83
C GLN A 21 -0.45 10.04 -6.54
N LEU A 22 0.31 9.05 -6.06
CA LEU A 22 -0.01 8.35 -4.82
C LEU A 22 0.06 9.27 -3.60
N ASP A 23 1.01 10.21 -3.55
CA ASP A 23 1.10 11.21 -2.48
C ASP A 23 -0.17 12.09 -2.42
N LYS A 24 -0.72 12.49 -3.58
CA LYS A 24 -1.97 13.26 -3.65
C LYS A 24 -3.17 12.45 -3.16
N ILE A 25 -3.26 11.18 -3.57
CA ILE A 25 -4.33 10.27 -3.13
C ILE A 25 -4.24 10.04 -1.62
N ALA A 26 -3.03 9.77 -1.11
CA ALA A 26 -2.79 9.56 0.31
C ALA A 26 -3.18 10.80 1.15
N ALA A 27 -2.84 12.00 0.67
CA ALA A 27 -3.22 13.26 1.31
C ALA A 27 -4.74 13.47 1.33
N ALA A 28 -5.44 13.19 0.21
CA ALA A 28 -6.89 13.27 0.14
C ALA A 28 -7.58 12.29 1.11
N GLU A 29 -6.99 11.11 1.30
CA GLU A 29 -7.47 10.08 2.23
C GLU A 29 -6.93 10.22 3.67
N LYS A 30 -6.25 11.33 3.99
CA LYS A 30 -5.64 11.62 5.30
C LYS A 30 -4.76 10.49 5.84
N ARG A 31 -3.97 9.85 4.97
CA ARG A 31 -3.06 8.75 5.33
C ARG A 31 -1.66 8.94 4.76
N THR A 32 -0.72 8.16 5.27
CA THR A 32 0.64 8.10 4.71
C THR A 32 0.66 7.32 3.40
N LEU A 33 1.60 7.65 2.52
CA LEU A 33 1.86 6.90 1.30
C LEU A 33 2.07 5.40 1.58
N SER A 34 2.86 5.07 2.61
CA SER A 34 3.12 3.67 2.99
C SER A 34 1.85 2.91 3.35
N ASN A 35 0.91 3.53 4.09
CA ASN A 35 -0.35 2.89 4.45
C ASN A 35 -1.28 2.75 3.24
N LEU A 36 -1.27 3.72 2.33
CA LEU A 36 -1.99 3.60 1.06
C LEU A 36 -1.45 2.42 0.24
N CYS A 37 -0.13 2.31 0.08
CA CYS A 37 0.49 1.20 -0.64
C CYS A 37 0.16 -0.15 0.02
N ALA A 38 0.23 -0.24 1.35
CA ALA A 38 -0.13 -1.46 2.06
C ALA A 38 -1.58 -1.87 1.79
N LYS A 39 -2.53 -0.91 1.83
CA LYS A 39 -3.93 -1.17 1.51
C LYS A 39 -4.10 -1.68 0.08
N ILE A 40 -3.50 -1.01 -0.91
CA ILE A 40 -3.59 -1.42 -2.31
C ILE A 40 -3.08 -2.86 -2.51
N LEU A 41 -2.00 -3.24 -1.83
CA LEU A 41 -1.46 -4.60 -1.89
C LEU A 41 -2.39 -5.64 -1.27
N VAL A 42 -3.01 -5.32 -0.12
CA VAL A 42 -4.00 -6.20 0.53
C VAL A 42 -5.24 -6.36 -0.36
N ASP A 43 -5.80 -5.24 -0.82
CA ASP A 43 -6.98 -5.23 -1.70
C ASP A 43 -6.72 -6.04 -2.98
N TYR A 44 -5.51 -5.93 -3.56
CA TYR A 44 -5.11 -6.72 -4.72
C TYR A 44 -5.04 -8.23 -4.41
N LEU A 45 -4.45 -8.62 -3.28
CA LEU A 45 -4.38 -10.03 -2.88
C LEU A 45 -5.76 -10.62 -2.61
N ASP A 46 -6.65 -9.87 -1.97
CA ASP A 46 -8.00 -10.33 -1.69
C ASP A 46 -8.82 -10.50 -2.97
N GLN A 47 -8.68 -9.60 -3.95
CA GLN A 47 -9.28 -9.78 -5.28
C GLN A 47 -8.81 -11.04 -6.01
N GLN A 48 -7.58 -11.52 -5.76
CA GLN A 48 -7.09 -12.74 -6.37
C GLN A 48 -7.64 -14.00 -5.69
N LYS A 49 -7.98 -13.95 -4.39
CA LYS A 49 -8.56 -15.08 -3.66
C LYS A 49 -10.00 -15.35 -4.06
N ASP A 50 -10.77 -14.31 -4.39
CA ASP A 50 -12.17 -14.44 -4.82
C ASP A 50 -12.32 -14.97 -6.26
N GLY A 51 -11.20 -15.18 -6.98
CA GLY A 51 -11.15 -15.71 -8.34
C GLY A 51 -10.77 -17.19 -8.45
N GLU A 52 -10.52 -17.88 -7.34
CA GLU A 52 -10.35 -19.34 -7.24
C GLU A 52 -11.65 -20.03 -6.79
#